data_AF-A0A251XJH8-F1
#
_entry.id   AF-A0A251XJH8-F1
#
_cell.length_a   1.000
_cell.length_b   1.000
_cell.length_c   1.000
_cell.angle_alpha   90.00
_cell.angle_beta   90.00
_cell.angle_gamma   90.00
#
_symmetry.space_group_name_H-M   'P 1'
#
loop_
_entity.id
_entity.type
_entity.pdbx_description
1 polymer ?
#
loop_
_entity_poly.entity_id
_entity_poly.type
_entity_poly.pdbx_seq_one_letter_code
_entity_poly.pdbx_strand_id
1 'polypeptide(L)' 'MDHGRPVHTTYGPRLTLHEQALQRRCYLRLAGTGFAGAGGVMTGNWLAVLGAAFNGGEALEGVCSDFWNATSRFRH' A
#
# COMPACT_ATOMS: atom_id res chain seq x y z
N MET A 1 37.83 -3.03 -1.71
CA MET A 1 36.62 -3.86 -1.88
C MET A 1 36.09 -4.14 -0.49
N ASP A 2 35.22 -3.26 0.01
CA ASP A 2 34.72 -3.36 1.38
C ASP A 2 33.83 -4.59 1.55
N HIS A 3 34.23 -5.44 2.50
CA HIS A 3 33.52 -6.65 2.87
C HIS A 3 32.15 -6.33 3.44
N GLY A 4 31.15 -6.99 2.84
CA GLY A 4 29.73 -6.91 3.14
C GLY A 4 29.41 -6.70 4.61
N ARG A 5 28.91 -5.50 4.91
CA ARG A 5 28.04 -5.33 6.07
C ARG A 5 26.80 -6.19 5.81
N PRO A 6 26.42 -7.10 6.71
CA PRO A 6 25.13 -7.76 6.60
C PRO A 6 24.07 -6.67 6.64
N VAL A 7 23.49 -6.37 5.47
CA VAL A 7 22.27 -5.58 5.41
C VAL A 7 21.28 -6.42 6.18
N HIS A 8 20.91 -5.99 7.39
CA HIS A 8 19.75 -6.51 8.09
C HIS A 8 18.54 -6.14 7.23
N THR A 9 18.32 -6.91 6.16
CA THR A 9 17.04 -7.04 5.53
C THR A 9 16.21 -7.74 6.59
N THR A 10 15.42 -6.97 7.32
CA THR A 10 14.29 -7.48 8.06
C THR A 10 13.43 -8.20 7.04
N TYR A 11 13.71 -9.49 6.82
CA TYR A 11 12.88 -10.35 6.00
C TYR A 11 11.62 -10.51 6.82
N GLY A 12 10.67 -9.61 6.56
CA GLY A 12 9.30 -9.82 6.94
C GLY A 12 8.87 -11.22 6.49
N PRO A 13 7.82 -11.76 7.12
CA PRO A 13 7.34 -13.10 6.81
C PRO A 13 7.24 -13.34 5.30
N ARG A 14 7.68 -14.52 4.85
CA ARG A 14 7.59 -14.89 3.43
C ARG A 14 6.12 -14.89 3.01
N LEU A 15 5.78 -13.88 2.22
CA LEU A 15 4.49 -13.74 1.57
C LEU A 15 4.36 -14.80 0.48
N THR A 16 3.19 -15.42 0.41
CA THR A 16 2.78 -16.25 -0.72
C THR A 16 2.64 -15.38 -1.97
N LEU A 17 2.72 -16.00 -3.17
CA LEU A 17 2.49 -15.30 -4.44
C LEU A 17 1.16 -14.53 -4.45
N HIS A 18 0.14 -15.07 -3.78
CA HIS A 18 -1.17 -14.44 -3.64
C HIS A 18 -1.12 -13.18 -2.77
N GLU A 19 -0.54 -13.27 -1.56
CA GLU A 19 -0.39 -12.11 -0.66
C GLU A 19 0.52 -11.03 -1.28
N GLN A 20 1.55 -11.40 -2.04
CA GLN A 20 2.43 -10.46 -2.71
C GLN A 20 1.71 -9.71 -3.85
N ALA A 21 0.82 -10.38 -4.57
CA ALA A 21 -0.04 -9.74 -5.58
C ALA A 21 -1.05 -8.78 -4.93
N LEU A 22 -1.66 -9.20 -3.81
CA LEU A 22 -2.56 -8.38 -3.00
C LEU A 22 -1.86 -7.13 -2.44
N GLN A 23 -0.65 -7.29 -1.89
CA GLN A 23 0.17 -6.18 -1.41
C GLN A 23 0.45 -5.17 -2.52
N ARG A 24 0.88 -5.66 -3.70
CA ARG A 24 1.23 -4.79 -4.82
C ARG A 24 0.01 -4.02 -5.33
N ARG A 25 -1.16 -4.67 -5.41
CA ARG A 25 -2.42 -4.01 -5.80
C ARG A 25 -2.86 -2.98 -4.75
N CYS A 26 -2.80 -3.32 -3.47
CA CYS A 26 -3.07 -2.40 -2.37
C CYS A 26 -2.17 -1.16 -2.45
N TYR A 27 -0.86 -1.36 -2.59
CA TYR A 27 0.11 -0.28 -2.67
C TYR A 27 -0.10 0.62 -3.90
N LEU A 28 -0.36 0.04 -5.07
CA LEU A 28 -0.66 0.81 -6.29
C LEU A 28 -1.90 1.70 -6.11
N ARG A 29 -2.93 1.16 -5.45
CA ARG A 29 -4.20 1.86 -5.25
C ARG A 29 -4.05 2.98 -4.21
N LEU A 30 -3.37 2.71 -3.10
CA LEU A 30 -3.01 3.72 -2.09
C LEU A 30 -2.12 4.82 -2.68
N ALA A 31 -1.11 4.45 -3.47
CA ALA A 31 -0.23 5.41 -4.12
C ALA A 31 -1.02 6.28 -5.10
N GLY A 32 -1.83 5.68 -5.99
CA GLY A 32 -2.67 6.41 -6.95
C GLY A 32 -3.64 7.37 -6.26
N THR A 33 -4.26 6.94 -5.16
CA THR A 33 -5.06 7.80 -4.30
C THR A 33 -4.25 8.95 -3.71
N GLY A 34 -3.07 8.67 -3.14
CA GLY A 34 -2.19 9.69 -2.57
C GLY A 34 -1.76 10.73 -3.60
N PHE A 35 -1.43 10.31 -4.83
CA PHE A 35 -1.11 11.21 -5.93
C PHE A 35 -2.31 12.06 -6.37
N ALA A 36 -3.50 11.47 -6.49
CA ALA A 36 -4.72 12.21 -6.83
C ALA A 36 -5.09 13.24 -5.75
N GLY A 37 -4.93 12.86 -4.47
CA GLY A 37 -5.20 13.73 -3.32
C GLY A 37 -4.21 14.88 -3.24
N ALA A 38 -2.90 14.59 -3.31
CA ALA A 38 -1.86 15.60 -3.29
C ALA A 38 -1.96 16.54 -4.50
N GLY A 39 -2.23 16.00 -5.70
CA GLY A 39 -2.49 16.79 -6.90
C GLY A 39 -3.72 17.69 -6.74
N GLY A 40 -4.79 17.18 -6.13
CA GLY A 40 -5.99 17.96 -5.79
C GLY A 40 -5.71 19.10 -4.82
N VAL A 41 -4.93 18.86 -3.76
CA VAL A 41 -4.53 19.89 -2.79
C VAL A 41 -3.68 20.97 -3.46
N MET A 42 -2.66 20.58 -4.23
CA MET A 42 -1.75 21.53 -4.90
C MET A 42 -2.46 22.38 -5.96
N THR A 43 -3.50 21.84 -6.61
CA THR A 43 -4.25 22.55 -7.66
C THR A 43 -5.51 23.27 -7.14
N GLY A 44 -5.83 23.15 -5.84
CA GLY A 44 -7.08 23.65 -5.28
C GLY A 44 -8.34 22.92 -5.77
N ASN A 45 -8.17 21.74 -6.38
CA ASN A 45 -9.28 20.95 -6.91
C ASN A 45 -9.84 20.01 -5.83
N TRP A 46 -10.83 20.49 -5.08
CA TRP A 46 -11.50 19.73 -4.02
C TRP A 46 -12.16 18.43 -4.51
N LEU A 47 -12.60 18.36 -5.78
CA LEU A 47 -13.16 17.14 -6.36
C LEU A 47 -12.09 16.06 -6.52
N ALA A 48 -10.86 16.43 -6.87
CA ALA A 48 -9.74 15.50 -6.92
C ALA A 48 -9.35 15.02 -5.51
N VAL A 49 -9.44 15.89 -4.49
CA VAL A 49 -9.22 15.52 -3.09
C VAL A 49 -10.29 14.55 -2.59
N LEU A 50 -11.57 14.81 -2.87
CA LEU A 50 -12.65 13.88 -2.51
C LEU A 50 -12.55 12.57 -3.28
N GLY A 51 -12.33 12.63 -4.60
CA GLY A 51 -12.16 11.43 -5.42
C GLY A 51 -11.00 10.56 -4.94
N ALA A 52 -9.92 11.17 -4.46
CA ALA A 52 -8.85 10.48 -3.77
C ALA A 52 -9.31 9.88 -2.43
N ALA A 53 -9.97 10.64 -1.56
CA ALA A 53 -10.46 10.12 -0.28
C ALA A 53 -11.38 8.90 -0.44
N PHE A 54 -12.34 8.96 -1.38
CA PHE A 54 -13.23 7.84 -1.69
C PHE A 54 -12.47 6.65 -2.27
N ASN A 55 -11.58 6.85 -3.24
CA ASN A 55 -10.76 5.76 -3.78
C ASN A 55 -9.82 5.15 -2.73
N GLY A 56 -9.35 5.96 -1.78
CA GLY A 56 -8.54 5.52 -0.65
C GLY A 56 -9.32 4.62 0.29
N GLY A 57 -10.52 5.03 0.68
CA GLY A 57 -11.43 4.24 1.51
C GLY A 57 -11.73 2.88 0.88
N GLU A 58 -12.17 2.87 -0.39
CA GLU A 58 -12.46 1.64 -1.16
C GLU A 58 -11.21 0.74 -1.32
N ALA A 59 -10.04 1.33 -1.50
CA ALA A 59 -8.78 0.60 -1.57
C ALA A 59 -8.42 -0.07 -0.23
N LEU A 60 -8.64 0.66 0.87
CA LEU A 60 -8.39 0.24 2.24
C LEU A 60 -9.35 -0.87 2.67
N GLU A 61 -10.65 -0.71 2.43
CA GLU A 61 -11.68 -1.70 2.80
C GLU A 61 -11.67 -2.95 1.92
N GLY A 62 -11.25 -2.84 0.65
CA GLY A 62 -11.14 -3.99 -0.25
C GLY A 62 -9.77 -4.66 -0.21
N VAL A 63 -8.97 -4.39 -1.24
CA VAL A 63 -7.73 -5.13 -1.55
C VAL A 63 -6.67 -5.04 -0.44
N CYS A 64 -6.61 -3.90 0.27
CA CYS A 64 -5.71 -3.76 1.42
C CYS A 64 -6.21 -4.49 2.66
N SER A 65 -7.53 -4.56 2.87
CA SER A 65 -8.15 -5.38 3.92
C SER A 65 -7.91 -6.86 3.66
N ASP A 66 -8.12 -7.32 2.43
CA ASP A 66 -7.85 -8.72 2.02
C ASP A 66 -6.38 -9.09 2.24
N PHE A 67 -5.46 -8.17 1.92
CA PHE A 67 -4.04 -8.35 2.20
C PHE A 67 -3.78 -8.47 3.71
N TRP A 68 -4.36 -7.57 4.50
CA TRP A 68 -4.19 -7.59 5.96
C TRP A 68 -4.81 -8.81 6.62
N ASN A 69 -5.92 -9.30 6.07
CA ASN A 69 -6.60 -10.48 6.55
C ASN A 69 -5.81 -11.75 6.19
N ALA A 70 -5.27 -11.85 4.97
CA ALA A 70 -4.40 -12.94 4.56
C ALA A 70 -3.08 -13.00 5.37
N THR A 71 -2.54 -11.83 5.72
CA THR A 71 -1.31 -11.71 6.53
C THR A 71 -1.56 -11.67 8.04
N SER A 72 -2.81 -11.81 8.50
CA SER A 72 -3.17 -11.83 9.93
C SER A 72 -2.45 -12.92 10.72
N ARG A 73 -2.11 -14.04 10.07
CA ARG A 73 -1.30 -15.14 10.61
C ARG A 73 0.08 -14.74 11.14
N PHE A 74 0.60 -13.58 10.72
CA PHE A 74 1.90 -13.06 11.17
C PHE A 74 1.79 -12.09 12.35
N ARG A 75 0.57 -11.84 12.87
CA ARG A 75 0.31 -10.98 14.03
C ARG A 75 0.18 -11.74 15.35
N HIS A 76 0.40 -13.07 15.36
CA HIS A 76 0.39 -13.92 16.55
C HIS A 76 1.79 -14.11 17.13
#